data_AF-A0A2W4PEY0-F1
#
_entry.id   AF-A0A2W4PEY0-F1
#
_cell.length_a   1.000
_cell.length_b   1.000
_cell.length_c   1.000
_cell.angle_alpha   90.00
_cell.angle_beta   90.00
_cell.angle_gamma   90.00
#
_symmetry.space_group_name_H-M   'P 1'
#
loop_
_entity.id
_entity.type
_entity.pdbx_description
1 polymer ?
#
loop_
_entity_poly.entity_id
_entity_poly.type
_entity_poly.pdbx_seq_one_letter_code
_entity_poly.pdbx_strand_id
1 'polypeptide(L)'
;MSTRPHAARASLLFALLSITLAACANLGAPQQPTNPPGPAGQPAGVASYPGPGVAATVTAIQAQPTVDTAQTPQTQPTADAAQTPQGIPTPDTVVGSLLGPEWTVAYSGDLNRDGRPDAVGWAPAPGMMPGQTFRQPMYTNYAGPASQVVIVQAGPDNRPQIQFLATTTRLTAGSTVLYNFDASRAPAAFMVRVTAAGPTLLDVVQVDGAGEPIAQGIGIRWVDGAYRLSAGPGK
;
A
#
# COMPACT_ATOMS: atom_id res chain seq x y z
N MET A 1 35.72 -49.20 14.62
CA MET A 1 35.04 -49.83 13.47
C MET A 1 34.31 -51.06 13.98
N SER A 2 32.98 -50.99 14.12
CA SER A 2 32.15 -52.17 14.39
C SER A 2 30.77 -51.88 13.84
N THR A 3 30.45 -52.56 12.74
CA THR A 3 29.17 -52.53 12.04
C THR A 3 28.13 -53.34 12.82
N ARG A 4 26.92 -52.80 12.97
CA ARG A 4 25.73 -53.58 13.36
C ARG A 4 24.66 -53.43 12.28
N PRO A 5 24.14 -54.54 11.72
CA PRO A 5 23.04 -54.52 10.76
C PRO A 5 21.69 -54.98 11.36
N HIS A 6 20.63 -54.58 10.65
CA HIS A 6 19.29 -55.17 10.53
C HIS A 6 18.32 -55.28 11.72
N ALA A 7 17.15 -54.63 11.56
CA ALA A 7 15.81 -55.27 11.55
C ALA A 7 14.79 -54.21 11.05
N ALA A 8 14.16 -54.31 9.88
CA ALA A 8 13.08 -55.22 9.49
C ALA A 8 11.66 -54.73 9.89
N ARG A 9 10.92 -54.33 8.84
CA ARG A 9 9.48 -54.60 8.56
C ARG A 9 8.41 -54.01 9.49
N ALA A 10 7.55 -53.18 8.89
CA ALA A 10 6.10 -53.29 9.06
C ALA A 10 5.40 -52.73 7.80
N SER A 11 5.05 -53.63 6.88
CA SER A 11 3.98 -53.41 5.92
C SER A 11 2.67 -53.80 6.59
N LEU A 12 1.66 -52.94 6.60
CA LEU A 12 0.28 -53.42 6.71
C LEU A 12 -0.65 -52.57 5.84
N LEU A 13 -1.30 -53.32 4.97
CA LEU A 13 -2.24 -52.99 3.91
C LEU A 13 -3.66 -53.17 4.47
N PHE A 14 -4.59 -52.24 4.29
CA PHE A 14 -6.06 -52.43 4.28
C PHE A 14 -6.70 -51.05 4.02
N ALA A 15 -7.83 -50.84 3.35
CA ALA A 15 -8.53 -51.43 2.22
C ALA A 15 -9.69 -50.45 1.94
N LEU A 16 -10.04 -50.33 0.66
CA LEU A 16 -11.30 -49.85 0.07
C LEU A 16 -12.39 -49.25 0.99
N LEU A 17 -12.85 -48.04 0.63
CA LEU A 17 -14.30 -47.81 0.53
C LEU A 17 -14.62 -46.86 -0.63
N SER A 18 -15.09 -47.46 -1.72
CA SER A 18 -15.76 -46.78 -2.83
C SER A 18 -17.26 -46.80 -2.57
N ILE A 19 -17.92 -45.64 -2.52
CA ILE A 19 -19.37 -45.55 -2.69
C ILE A 19 -19.66 -44.47 -3.74
N THR A 20 -20.17 -44.95 -4.86
CA THR A 20 -20.79 -44.19 -5.96
C THR A 20 -22.28 -44.09 -5.67
N LEU A 21 -22.88 -42.90 -5.74
CA LEU A 21 -24.31 -42.67 -6.04
C LEU A 21 -24.44 -41.20 -6.47
N ALA A 22 -24.56 -40.91 -7.76
CA ALA A 22 -25.78 -40.87 -8.59
C ALA A 22 -26.53 -39.52 -8.51
N ALA A 23 -26.52 -38.88 -9.68
CA ALA A 23 -27.30 -37.76 -10.19
C ALA A 23 -28.52 -37.27 -9.40
N CYS A 24 -28.56 -35.95 -9.21
CA CYS A 24 -29.76 -35.15 -9.46
C CYS A 24 -29.36 -33.98 -10.35
N ALA A 25 -29.68 -34.08 -11.64
CA ALA A 25 -29.81 -32.92 -12.49
C ALA A 25 -31.01 -32.12 -11.98
N ASN A 26 -30.79 -30.87 -11.57
CA ASN A 26 -31.86 -29.90 -11.49
C ASN A 26 -31.39 -28.61 -12.16
N LEU A 27 -31.79 -28.47 -13.42
CA LEU A 27 -31.72 -27.24 -14.20
C LEU A 27 -32.70 -26.24 -13.59
N GLY A 28 -32.24 -25.46 -12.61
CA GLY A 28 -32.88 -24.21 -12.22
C GLY A 28 -32.26 -23.07 -13.00
N ALA A 29 -32.89 -22.64 -14.08
CA ALA A 29 -32.57 -21.35 -14.69
C ALA A 29 -32.83 -20.24 -13.65
N PRO A 30 -31.93 -19.27 -13.44
CA PRO A 30 -32.25 -18.11 -12.63
C PRO A 30 -33.38 -17.35 -13.35
N GLN A 31 -34.53 -17.21 -12.69
CA GLN A 31 -35.57 -16.30 -13.14
C GLN A 31 -34.99 -14.88 -13.11
N GLN A 32 -34.85 -14.31 -14.30
CA GLN A 32 -34.51 -12.91 -14.51
C GLN A 32 -35.64 -12.06 -13.89
N PRO A 33 -35.35 -11.12 -12.97
CA PRO A 33 -36.35 -10.19 -12.49
C PRO A 33 -36.83 -9.35 -13.68
N THR A 34 -38.12 -9.48 -14.02
CA THR A 34 -38.77 -8.61 -14.99
C THR A 34 -39.00 -7.25 -14.34
N ASN A 35 -38.06 -6.33 -14.56
CA ASN A 35 -38.30 -4.92 -14.28
C ASN A 35 -39.46 -4.41 -15.17
N PRO A 36 -40.39 -3.62 -14.63
CA PRO A 36 -41.45 -3.01 -15.42
C PRO A 36 -40.86 -2.06 -16.47
N PRO A 37 -41.54 -1.86 -17.63
CA PRO A 37 -41.11 -0.92 -18.65
C PRO A 37 -41.10 0.50 -18.07
N GLY A 38 -39.91 1.10 -17.98
CA GLY A 38 -39.78 2.53 -17.72
C GLY A 38 -40.29 3.35 -18.92
N PRO A 39 -40.84 4.55 -18.69
CA PRO A 39 -41.37 5.39 -19.75
C PRO A 39 -40.29 5.78 -20.75
N ALA A 40 -40.61 5.64 -22.03
CA ALA A 40 -39.81 6.11 -23.14
C ALA A 40 -39.74 7.65 -23.14
N GLY A 41 -38.53 8.19 -23.28
CA GLY A 41 -38.32 9.55 -23.76
C GLY A 41 -37.40 10.39 -22.90
N GLN A 42 -36.12 10.44 -23.26
CA GLN A 42 -35.40 11.70 -23.51
C GLN A 42 -34.05 11.40 -24.19
N PRO A 43 -33.68 12.13 -25.26
CA PRO A 43 -32.38 11.96 -25.89
C PRO A 43 -31.27 12.41 -24.93
N ALA A 44 -30.24 11.57 -24.81
CA ALA A 44 -29.04 11.86 -24.05
C ALA A 44 -28.40 13.18 -24.53
N GLY A 45 -28.46 14.20 -23.69
CA GLY A 45 -27.61 15.37 -23.84
C GLY A 45 -26.15 14.93 -23.72
N VAL A 46 -25.36 15.23 -24.75
CA VAL A 46 -23.92 15.04 -24.75
C VAL A 46 -23.34 15.98 -23.69
N ALA A 47 -23.08 15.46 -22.50
CA ALA A 47 -22.32 16.19 -21.48
C ALA A 47 -20.84 16.17 -21.88
N SER A 48 -20.45 17.18 -22.65
CA SER A 48 -19.05 17.54 -22.89
C SER A 48 -18.44 17.96 -21.55
N TYR A 49 -17.75 17.04 -20.87
CA TYR A 49 -16.89 17.42 -19.75
C TYR A 49 -15.55 17.93 -20.29
N PRO A 50 -15.16 19.18 -20.01
CA PRO A 50 -13.80 19.62 -20.27
C PRO A 50 -12.86 18.81 -19.37
N GLY A 51 -11.86 18.17 -19.97
CA GLY A 51 -10.84 17.41 -19.25
C GLY A 51 -10.12 18.29 -18.23
N PRO A 52 -9.58 17.71 -17.14
CA PRO A 52 -8.76 18.46 -16.21
C PRO A 52 -7.39 18.72 -16.84
N GLY A 53 -7.34 19.73 -17.69
CA GLY A 53 -6.13 20.49 -17.97
C GLY A 53 -6.05 21.66 -17.01
N VAL A 54 -5.50 21.43 -15.82
CA VAL A 54 -4.86 22.49 -15.03
C VAL A 54 -3.78 21.86 -14.17
N ALA A 55 -2.54 22.20 -14.53
CA ALA A 55 -1.37 21.94 -13.71
C ALA A 55 -1.60 22.56 -12.33
N ALA A 56 -1.61 21.72 -11.29
CA ALA A 56 -1.51 22.20 -9.93
C ALA A 56 -0.16 22.90 -9.80
N THR A 57 -0.18 24.23 -9.70
CA THR A 57 0.99 25.00 -9.32
C THR A 57 1.21 24.71 -7.84
N VAL A 58 2.24 23.92 -7.52
CA VAL A 58 2.67 23.71 -6.13
C VAL A 58 3.29 25.02 -5.67
N THR A 59 2.52 25.84 -4.95
CA THR A 59 3.06 26.96 -4.18
C THR A 59 3.87 26.36 -3.03
N ALA A 60 5.19 26.31 -3.20
CA ALA A 60 6.11 26.04 -2.12
C ALA A 60 5.90 27.12 -1.04
N ILE A 61 5.58 26.69 0.18
CA ILE A 61 5.57 27.58 1.35
C ILE A 61 7.03 27.90 1.64
N GLN A 62 7.46 29.09 1.22
CA GLN A 62 8.81 29.58 1.44
C GLN A 62 8.94 29.94 2.93
N ALA A 63 9.61 29.09 3.71
CA ALA A 63 9.97 29.42 5.08
C ALA A 63 10.89 30.64 5.06
N GLN A 64 10.40 31.76 5.58
CA GLN A 64 11.14 33.01 5.70
C GLN A 64 12.07 32.90 6.92
N PRO A 65 13.41 33.01 6.76
CA PRO A 65 14.30 33.07 7.92
C PRO A 65 14.14 34.42 8.62
N THR A 66 13.78 34.39 9.90
CA THR A 66 13.86 35.55 10.78
C THR A 66 15.33 35.85 11.05
N VAL A 67 15.83 36.97 10.52
CA VAL A 67 17.17 37.48 10.86
C VAL A 67 17.02 38.37 12.08
N ASP A 68 17.54 37.93 13.21
CA ASP A 68 17.72 38.75 14.40
C ASP A 68 19.09 39.45 14.31
N THR A 69 19.07 40.76 14.14
CA THR A 69 20.27 41.61 14.13
C THR A 69 20.49 42.21 15.50
N ALA A 70 21.53 41.76 16.22
CA ALA A 70 22.47 42.62 16.95
C ALA A 70 23.47 41.79 17.77
N GLN A 71 24.70 41.62 17.28
CA GLN A 71 25.86 41.43 18.15
C GLN A 71 27.07 42.24 17.65
N THR A 72 27.70 42.90 18.61
CA THR A 72 28.81 43.85 18.56
C THR A 72 30.15 43.25 18.09
N PRO A 73 31.11 44.07 17.62
CA PRO A 73 32.37 43.58 17.07
C PRO A 73 33.36 43.18 18.18
N GLN A 74 33.82 41.92 18.14
CA GLN A 74 35.05 41.49 18.82
C GLN A 74 36.10 41.12 17.78
N THR A 75 37.27 41.74 17.90
CA THR A 75 38.49 41.45 17.16
C THR A 75 39.11 40.12 17.60
N GLN A 76 39.48 39.23 16.67
CA GLN A 76 40.49 38.19 16.90
C GLN A 76 41.30 37.86 15.62
N PRO A 77 42.54 37.35 15.77
CA PRO A 77 43.57 37.29 14.73
C PRO A 77 43.61 35.99 13.92
N THR A 78 44.48 36.03 12.92
CA THR A 78 44.84 35.13 11.81
C THR A 78 45.21 33.66 12.14
N ALA A 79 45.04 32.79 11.11
CA ALA A 79 45.39 31.36 10.96
C ALA A 79 44.37 30.38 11.58
N ASP A 80 43.88 29.33 10.93
CA ASP A 80 44.51 28.35 10.04
C ASP A 80 43.42 27.73 9.11
N ALA A 81 43.81 27.18 7.97
CA ALA A 81 42.91 26.66 6.94
C ALA A 81 42.21 25.35 7.37
N ALA A 82 41.04 25.46 8.01
CA ALA A 82 40.16 24.32 8.28
C ALA A 82 39.11 24.18 7.18
N GLN A 83 39.05 22.98 6.60
CA GLN A 83 38.05 22.57 5.61
C GLN A 83 36.64 22.95 6.08
N THR A 84 35.89 23.62 5.21
CA THR A 84 34.47 23.89 5.40
C THR A 84 33.74 22.58 5.66
N PRO A 85 32.96 22.46 6.76
CA PRO A 85 32.03 21.35 6.92
C PRO A 85 31.07 21.38 5.73
N GLN A 86 31.09 20.31 4.91
CA GLN A 86 30.01 20.09 3.96
C GLN A 86 28.72 20.01 4.77
N GLY A 87 27.83 20.98 4.56
CA GLY A 87 26.54 21.03 5.22
C GLY A 87 25.85 19.69 5.05
N ILE A 88 25.40 19.11 6.17
CA ILE A 88 24.54 17.93 6.16
C ILE A 88 23.36 18.26 5.22
N PRO A 89 23.14 17.53 4.13
CA PRO A 89 22.00 17.77 3.28
C PRO A 89 20.74 17.67 4.15
N THR A 90 19.92 18.73 4.15
CA THR A 90 18.63 18.74 4.83
C THR A 90 17.79 17.56 4.31
N PRO A 91 17.29 16.66 5.19
CA PRO A 91 16.58 15.45 4.78
C PRO A 91 15.38 15.69 3.85
N ASP A 92 14.78 16.88 3.88
CA ASP A 92 13.50 17.17 3.25
C ASP A 92 13.48 17.07 1.72
N THR A 93 14.62 17.27 1.02
CA THR A 93 14.61 17.26 -0.45
C THR A 93 14.69 15.85 -1.06
N VAL A 94 15.20 14.85 -0.32
CA VAL A 94 15.43 13.51 -0.86
C VAL A 94 14.17 12.64 -0.78
N VAL A 95 13.32 12.82 0.23
CA VAL A 95 12.27 11.83 0.52
C VAL A 95 11.07 11.92 -0.43
N GLY A 96 10.72 13.12 -0.90
CA GLY A 96 9.71 13.29 -1.95
C GLY A 96 10.15 12.75 -3.32
N SER A 97 11.45 12.52 -3.53
CA SER A 97 12.00 12.02 -4.80
C SER A 97 11.99 10.50 -4.95
N LEU A 98 11.73 9.75 -3.88
CA LEU A 98 11.69 8.28 -3.93
C LEU A 98 10.53 7.74 -4.74
N LEU A 99 9.48 8.54 -4.91
CA LEU A 99 8.29 8.20 -5.69
C LEU A 99 8.21 9.10 -6.92
N GLY A 100 7.85 8.50 -8.05
CA GLY A 100 7.55 9.23 -9.28
C GLY A 100 6.26 10.04 -9.17
N PRO A 101 6.02 10.98 -10.11
CA PRO A 101 4.85 11.88 -10.11
C PRO A 101 3.51 11.15 -10.26
N GLU A 102 3.50 9.88 -10.64
CA GLU A 102 2.30 9.04 -10.70
C GLU A 102 1.75 8.64 -9.33
N TRP A 103 2.53 8.82 -8.26
CA TRP A 103 2.15 8.45 -6.90
C TRP A 103 1.66 9.64 -6.10
N THR A 104 0.63 9.42 -5.29
CA THR A 104 0.29 10.34 -4.19
C THR A 104 1.05 9.89 -2.94
N VAL A 105 1.84 10.79 -2.35
CA VAL A 105 2.61 10.52 -1.14
C VAL A 105 1.68 10.50 0.08
N ALA A 106 1.60 9.37 0.78
CA ALA A 106 0.89 9.23 2.04
C ALA A 106 1.80 9.41 3.27
N TYR A 107 3.11 9.13 3.12
CA TYR A 107 4.09 9.30 4.17
C TYR A 107 5.50 9.47 3.60
N SER A 108 6.33 10.20 4.34
CA SER A 108 7.73 10.48 4.02
C SER A 108 8.50 10.56 5.34
N GLY A 109 9.55 9.76 5.50
CA GLY A 109 10.36 9.67 6.72
C GLY A 109 11.01 8.30 6.88
N ASP A 110 11.64 8.00 8.01
CA ASP A 110 12.21 6.67 8.30
C ASP A 110 11.13 5.78 8.96
N LEU A 111 10.38 5.05 8.13
CA LEU A 111 9.21 4.29 8.54
C LEU A 111 9.60 3.05 9.35
N ASN A 112 10.72 2.41 8.98
CA ASN A 112 11.19 1.18 9.61
C ASN A 112 12.29 1.38 10.67
N ARG A 113 12.73 2.63 10.88
CA ARG A 113 13.73 3.05 11.88
C ARG A 113 15.11 2.47 11.66
N ASP A 114 15.50 2.26 10.41
CA ASP A 114 16.83 1.74 10.06
C ASP A 114 17.84 2.84 9.66
N GLY A 115 17.44 4.11 9.80
CA GLY A 115 18.25 5.27 9.47
C GLY A 115 18.20 5.65 7.99
N ARG A 116 17.38 4.98 7.17
CA ARG A 116 17.20 5.31 5.75
C ARG A 116 15.83 5.95 5.51
N PRO A 117 15.76 6.94 4.60
CA PRO A 117 14.47 7.50 4.20
C PRO A 117 13.59 6.47 3.49
N ASP A 118 12.33 6.40 3.92
CA ASP A 118 11.22 5.70 3.29
C ASP A 118 10.17 6.70 2.76
N ALA A 119 9.39 6.23 1.79
CA ALA A 119 8.18 6.87 1.33
C ALA A 119 7.06 5.83 1.18
N VAL A 120 5.84 6.21 1.57
CA VAL A 120 4.63 5.44 1.27
C VAL A 120 3.85 6.17 0.20
N GLY A 121 3.59 5.49 -0.91
CA GLY A 121 2.84 6.02 -2.04
C GLY A 121 1.59 5.19 -2.30
N TRP A 122 0.56 5.84 -2.86
CA TRP A 122 -0.58 5.13 -3.43
C TRP A 122 -0.94 5.70 -4.80
N ALA A 123 -1.39 4.82 -5.69
CA ALA A 123 -1.90 5.18 -7.01
C ALA A 123 -3.43 5.20 -6.95
N PRO A 124 -4.10 6.27 -7.39
CA PRO A 124 -5.57 6.31 -7.41
C PRO A 124 -6.17 5.15 -8.20
N ALA A 125 -7.34 4.66 -7.77
CA ALA A 125 -8.15 3.72 -8.53
C ALA A 125 -9.02 4.48 -9.56
N PRO A 126 -8.75 4.38 -10.87
CA PRO A 126 -9.48 5.15 -11.87
C PRO A 126 -10.97 4.81 -11.88
N GLY A 127 -11.82 5.83 -11.93
CA GLY A 127 -13.28 5.66 -11.99
C GLY A 127 -13.94 5.23 -10.68
N MET A 128 -13.17 5.04 -9.60
CA MET A 128 -13.73 4.75 -8.29
C MET A 128 -13.91 6.04 -7.50
N MET A 129 -15.14 6.27 -7.03
CA MET A 129 -15.43 7.33 -6.08
C MET A 129 -15.33 6.76 -4.65
N PRO A 130 -14.80 7.51 -3.67
CA PRO A 130 -14.92 7.13 -2.27
C PRO A 130 -16.40 6.92 -1.92
N GLY A 131 -16.76 5.68 -1.52
CA GLY A 131 -18.12 5.33 -1.09
C GLY A 131 -18.54 6.06 0.19
N GLN A 132 -19.76 5.80 0.68
CA GLN A 132 -20.22 6.38 1.95
C GLN A 132 -19.33 5.96 3.12
N THR A 133 -18.72 4.77 3.03
CA THR A 133 -17.86 4.26 4.09
C THR A 133 -16.61 5.11 4.34
N PHE A 134 -16.02 5.74 3.31
CA PHE A 134 -14.90 6.69 3.51
C PHE A 134 -15.28 7.91 4.37
N ARG A 135 -16.58 8.20 4.52
CA ARG A 135 -17.10 9.34 5.30
C ARG A 135 -17.37 8.99 6.75
N GLN A 136 -17.28 7.71 7.13
CA GLN A 136 -17.52 7.34 8.53
C GLN A 136 -16.33 7.77 9.41
N PRO A 137 -16.57 8.14 10.68
CA PRO A 137 -15.51 8.64 11.58
C PRO A 137 -14.29 7.73 11.71
N MET A 138 -14.46 6.41 11.60
CA MET A 138 -13.36 5.46 11.71
C MET A 138 -12.45 5.41 10.47
N TYR A 139 -12.90 5.96 9.34
CA TYR A 139 -12.19 5.92 8.05
C TYR A 139 -11.64 7.28 7.61
N THR A 140 -11.80 8.34 8.40
CA THR A 140 -11.36 9.71 8.03
C THR A 140 -9.84 9.84 7.83
N ASN A 141 -9.07 8.90 8.36
CA ASN A 141 -7.60 8.87 8.25
C ASN A 141 -7.10 7.97 7.12
N TYR A 142 -8.00 7.39 6.33
CA TYR A 142 -7.62 6.61 5.16
C TYR A 142 -7.54 7.53 3.94
N ALA A 143 -6.50 7.34 3.13
CA ALA A 143 -6.46 7.90 1.80
C ALA A 143 -7.59 7.34 0.93
N GLY A 144 -7.91 8.02 -0.18
CA GLY A 144 -8.94 7.59 -1.13
C GLY A 144 -8.67 6.22 -1.75
N PRO A 145 -9.58 5.72 -2.59
CA PRO A 145 -9.46 4.39 -3.18
C PRO A 145 -8.19 4.28 -4.03
N ALA A 146 -7.34 3.33 -3.67
CA ALA A 146 -6.03 3.10 -4.27
C ALA A 146 -6.02 1.79 -5.08
N SER A 147 -5.55 1.83 -6.33
CA SER A 147 -5.32 0.63 -7.14
C SER A 147 -4.02 -0.08 -6.75
N GLN A 148 -3.06 0.68 -6.23
CA GLN A 148 -1.77 0.19 -5.75
C GLN A 148 -1.30 0.97 -4.53
N VAL A 149 -0.53 0.30 -3.68
CA VAL A 149 0.17 0.90 -2.53
C VAL A 149 1.60 0.43 -2.53
N VAL A 150 2.55 1.31 -2.30
CA VAL A 150 3.98 1.00 -2.29
C VAL A 150 4.65 1.56 -1.05
N ILE A 151 5.62 0.82 -0.52
CA ILE A 151 6.63 1.36 0.40
C ILE A 151 7.97 1.29 -0.32
N VAL A 152 8.62 2.43 -0.47
CA VAL A 152 9.92 2.59 -1.12
C VAL A 152 10.92 3.08 -0.09
N GLN A 153 12.12 2.52 -0.10
CA GLN A 153 13.25 2.98 0.70
C GLN A 153 14.39 3.48 -0.19
N ALA A 154 15.13 4.48 0.28
CA ALA A 154 16.40 4.85 -0.32
C ALA A 154 17.43 3.71 -0.19
N GLY A 155 17.94 3.22 -1.32
CA GLY A 155 19.07 2.29 -1.38
C GLY A 155 20.40 2.95 -1.00
N PRO A 156 21.50 2.18 -0.90
CA PRO A 156 22.84 2.70 -0.55
C PRO A 156 23.36 3.80 -1.49
N ASP A 157 22.87 3.82 -2.73
CA ASP A 157 23.18 4.81 -3.77
C ASP A 157 22.07 5.84 -3.95
N ASN A 158 21.19 5.98 -2.96
CA ASN A 158 19.95 6.78 -2.98
C ASN A 158 18.96 6.40 -4.10
N ARG A 159 19.10 5.22 -4.73
CA ARG A 159 18.09 4.74 -5.68
C ARG A 159 16.89 4.17 -4.93
N PRO A 160 15.66 4.43 -5.39
CA PRO A 160 14.47 3.87 -4.78
C PRO A 160 14.45 2.34 -4.87
N GLN A 161 14.18 1.68 -3.74
CA GLN A 161 14.00 0.24 -3.65
C GLN A 161 12.61 -0.07 -3.11
N ILE A 162 11.82 -0.83 -3.88
CA ILE A 162 10.48 -1.26 -3.44
C ILE A 162 10.63 -2.32 -2.34
N GLN A 163 10.21 -1.96 -1.13
CA GLN A 163 10.21 -2.85 0.03
C GLN A 163 8.87 -3.58 0.18
N PHE A 164 7.78 -2.94 -0.22
CA PHE A 164 6.43 -3.51 -0.21
C PHE A 164 5.61 -3.01 -1.40
N LEU A 165 4.78 -3.88 -1.96
CA LEU A 165 3.81 -3.55 -3.00
C LEU A 165 2.49 -4.29 -2.75
N ALA A 166 1.40 -3.54 -2.72
CA ALA A 166 0.04 -4.04 -2.80
C ALA A 166 -0.54 -3.75 -4.18
N THR A 167 -1.05 -4.79 -4.84
CA THR A 167 -1.89 -4.69 -6.03
C THR A 167 -3.23 -5.37 -5.73
N THR A 168 -4.25 -5.13 -6.56
CA THR A 168 -5.56 -5.78 -6.42
C THR A 168 -5.54 -7.32 -6.52
N THR A 169 -4.38 -7.90 -6.87
CA THR A 169 -4.19 -9.35 -7.00
C THR A 169 -3.33 -9.96 -5.91
N ARG A 170 -2.41 -9.20 -5.30
CA ARG A 170 -1.51 -9.72 -4.26
C ARG A 170 -0.81 -8.64 -3.44
N LEU A 171 -0.23 -9.07 -2.33
CA LEU A 171 0.70 -8.32 -1.50
C LEU A 171 2.09 -8.96 -1.56
N THR A 172 3.12 -8.15 -1.76
CA THR A 172 4.52 -8.60 -1.83
C THR A 172 5.43 -7.72 -0.97
N ALA A 173 6.45 -8.33 -0.36
CA ALA A 173 7.57 -7.64 0.26
C ALA A 173 8.89 -8.11 -0.37
N GLY A 174 9.54 -7.23 -1.12
CA GLY A 174 10.62 -7.61 -2.04
C GLY A 174 10.17 -8.71 -3.00
N SER A 175 10.86 -9.85 -2.99
CA SER A 175 10.53 -11.04 -3.79
C SER A 175 9.52 -11.99 -3.12
N THR A 176 9.13 -11.74 -1.86
CA THR A 176 8.24 -12.63 -1.11
C THR A 176 6.78 -12.26 -1.33
N VAL A 177 5.95 -13.22 -1.74
CA VAL A 177 4.49 -13.06 -1.71
C VAL A 177 3.99 -13.23 -0.29
N LEU A 178 3.36 -12.18 0.25
CA LEU A 178 2.76 -12.20 1.58
C LEU A 178 1.32 -12.74 1.54
N TYR A 179 0.57 -12.38 0.50
CA TYR A 179 -0.83 -12.77 0.35
C TYR A 179 -1.26 -12.71 -1.11
N ASN A 180 -2.06 -13.68 -1.57
CA ASN A 180 -2.74 -13.62 -2.87
C ASN A 180 -4.23 -13.42 -2.63
N PHE A 181 -4.83 -12.44 -3.31
CA PHE A 181 -6.27 -12.26 -3.26
C PHE A 181 -6.94 -13.36 -4.09
N ASP A 182 -8.04 -13.90 -3.57
CA ASP A 182 -8.91 -14.80 -4.33
C ASP A 182 -9.48 -14.03 -5.52
N ALA A 183 -9.29 -14.53 -6.75
CA ALA A 183 -9.79 -13.88 -7.96
C ALA A 183 -11.31 -13.68 -7.96
N SER A 184 -12.06 -14.55 -7.27
CA SER A 184 -13.52 -14.41 -7.12
C SER A 184 -13.94 -13.30 -6.15
N ARG A 185 -13.00 -12.81 -5.33
CA ARG A 185 -13.19 -11.75 -4.34
C ARG A 185 -12.05 -10.73 -4.40
N ALA A 186 -11.48 -10.52 -5.58
CA ALA A 186 -10.37 -9.61 -5.74
C ALA A 186 -10.86 -8.18 -5.40
N PRO A 187 -10.14 -7.43 -4.56
CA PRO A 187 -10.49 -6.05 -4.30
C PRO A 187 -10.48 -5.25 -5.60
N ALA A 188 -11.43 -4.34 -5.76
CA ALA A 188 -11.37 -3.37 -6.83
C ALA A 188 -10.36 -2.25 -6.50
N ALA A 189 -10.14 -1.97 -5.21
CA ALA A 189 -9.14 -1.04 -4.70
C ALA A 189 -8.82 -1.28 -3.21
N PHE A 190 -8.02 -0.40 -2.63
CA PHE A 190 -7.67 -0.36 -1.22
C PHE A 190 -8.01 0.99 -0.59
N MET A 191 -8.39 0.99 0.68
CA MET A 191 -8.23 2.14 1.57
C MET A 191 -6.86 2.03 2.24
N VAL A 192 -6.13 3.15 2.34
CA VAL A 192 -4.75 3.15 2.84
C VAL A 192 -4.62 4.01 4.08
N ARG A 193 -4.08 3.47 5.18
CA ARG A 193 -3.74 4.23 6.38
C ARG A 193 -2.31 3.95 6.80
N VAL A 194 -1.53 5.00 7.05
CA VAL A 194 -0.16 4.91 7.56
C VAL A 194 -0.13 5.28 9.05
N THR A 195 0.63 4.55 9.85
CA THR A 195 0.78 4.79 11.30
C THR A 195 2.23 4.57 11.73
N ALA A 196 3.11 5.53 11.44
CA ALA A 196 4.56 5.41 11.65
C ALA A 196 5.00 5.16 13.11
N ALA A 197 4.15 5.50 14.10
CA ALA A 197 4.45 5.26 15.51
C ALA A 197 3.90 3.93 16.06
N GLY A 198 3.13 3.18 15.27
CA GLY A 198 2.40 1.99 15.72
C GLY A 198 3.12 0.66 15.46
N PRO A 199 2.64 -0.44 16.07
CA PRO A 199 3.12 -1.80 15.77
C PRO A 199 2.71 -2.29 14.37
N THR A 200 1.70 -1.63 13.78
CA THR A 200 1.30 -1.78 12.38
C THR A 200 1.58 -0.44 11.70
N LEU A 201 2.50 -0.46 10.73
CA LEU A 201 3.01 0.75 10.07
C LEU A 201 2.11 1.17 8.91
N LEU A 202 1.51 0.19 8.23
CA LEU A 202 0.59 0.38 7.11
C LEU A 202 -0.60 -0.55 7.28
N ASP A 203 -1.81 -0.05 7.04
CA ASP A 203 -3.04 -0.82 7.02
C ASP A 203 -3.74 -0.62 5.68
N VAL A 204 -4.07 -1.73 5.02
CA VAL A 204 -4.79 -1.73 3.74
C VAL A 204 -6.12 -2.47 3.88
N VAL A 205 -7.22 -1.77 3.61
CA VAL A 205 -8.58 -2.34 3.65
C VAL A 205 -9.04 -2.58 2.22
N GLN A 206 -9.44 -3.81 1.91
CA GLN A 206 -9.97 -4.18 0.60
C GLN A 206 -11.35 -3.56 0.39
N VAL A 207 -11.60 -2.94 -0.77
CA VAL A 207 -12.92 -2.42 -1.15
C VAL A 207 -13.41 -2.97 -2.49
N ASP A 208 -14.72 -3.04 -2.66
CA ASP A 208 -15.37 -3.40 -3.93
C ASP A 208 -15.46 -2.21 -4.92
N GLY A 209 -16.14 -2.43 -6.05
CA GLY A 209 -16.34 -1.41 -7.08
C GLY A 209 -17.19 -0.21 -6.63
N ALA A 210 -17.94 -0.33 -5.53
CA ALA A 210 -18.68 0.78 -4.92
C ALA A 210 -17.84 1.53 -3.87
N GLY A 211 -16.62 1.07 -3.60
CA GLY A 211 -15.77 1.61 -2.55
C GLY A 211 -16.16 1.15 -1.15
N GLU A 212 -16.92 0.06 -1.03
CA GLU A 212 -17.34 -0.52 0.25
C GLU A 212 -16.36 -1.59 0.72
N PRO A 213 -15.97 -1.63 2.01
CA PRO A 213 -15.06 -2.64 2.53
C PRO A 213 -15.61 -4.06 2.39
N ILE A 214 -14.81 -4.96 1.83
CA ILE A 214 -15.17 -6.38 1.63
C ILE A 214 -14.43 -7.34 2.56
N ALA A 215 -13.45 -6.83 3.32
CA ALA A 215 -12.67 -7.61 4.27
C ALA A 215 -12.14 -6.73 5.40
N GLN A 216 -11.69 -7.39 6.48
CA GLN A 216 -10.91 -6.73 7.52
C GLN A 216 -9.60 -6.15 6.95
N GLY A 217 -9.14 -5.04 7.54
CA GLY A 217 -7.85 -4.44 7.22
C GLY A 217 -6.68 -5.41 7.38
N ILE A 218 -5.75 -5.33 6.45
CA ILE A 218 -4.50 -6.09 6.45
C ILE A 218 -3.40 -5.18 6.97
N GLY A 219 -2.89 -5.52 8.15
CA GLY A 219 -1.80 -4.80 8.79
C GLY A 219 -0.45 -5.25 8.26
N ILE A 220 0.43 -4.30 7.98
CA ILE A 220 1.82 -4.49 7.57
C ILE A 220 2.73 -3.87 8.63
N ARG A 221 3.76 -4.62 9.04
CA ARG A 221 4.79 -4.15 9.97
C ARG A 221 6.19 -4.56 9.53
N TRP A 222 7.20 -3.88 10.05
CA TRP A 222 8.60 -4.23 9.87
C TRP A 222 9.04 -5.26 10.93
N VAL A 223 9.64 -6.37 10.50
CA VAL A 223 10.22 -7.40 11.37
C VAL A 223 11.45 -7.99 10.72
N ASP A 224 12.56 -8.07 11.46
CA ASP A 224 13.78 -8.78 11.04
C ASP A 224 14.27 -8.41 9.63
N GLY A 225 14.25 -7.11 9.30
CA GLY A 225 14.74 -6.62 8.00
C GLY A 225 13.76 -6.75 6.84
N ALA A 226 12.48 -7.05 7.08
CA ALA A 226 11.46 -7.12 6.03
C ALA A 226 10.06 -6.72 6.49
N TYR A 227 9.22 -6.27 5.55
CA TYR A 227 7.80 -6.08 5.80
C TYR A 227 7.05 -7.43 5.86
N ARG A 228 6.15 -7.57 6.82
CA ARG A 228 5.37 -8.78 7.12
C ARG A 228 3.92 -8.43 7.48
N LEU A 229 3.02 -9.41 7.33
CA LEU A 229 1.65 -9.30 7.84
C LEU A 229 1.65 -9.25 9.37
N SER A 230 1.00 -8.24 9.94
CA SER A 230 0.72 -8.10 11.37
C SER A 230 -0.73 -8.42 11.74
N ALA A 231 -1.66 -8.31 10.77
CA ALA A 231 -3.07 -8.64 10.90
C ALA A 231 -3.67 -8.98 9.52
N GLY A 232 -4.81 -9.66 9.50
CA GLY A 232 -5.51 -10.07 8.27
C GLY A 232 -5.53 -11.58 8.07
N PRO A 233 -5.90 -12.08 6.87
CA PRO A 233 -6.05 -13.52 6.64
C PRO A 233 -4.78 -14.31 6.97
N GLY A 234 -4.92 -15.34 7.81
CA GLY A 234 -3.82 -16.22 8.20
C GLY A 234 -2.92 -15.71 9.34
N LYS A 235 -3.33 -14.67 10.07
CA LYS A 235 -2.69 -14.15 11.29
C LYS A 235 -3.71 -14.01 12.41
#